data_AF-A0A830FRW5-F1
#
_entry.id   AF-A0A830FRW5-F1
#
_cell.length_a   1.000
_cell.length_b   1.000
_cell.length_c   1.000
_cell.angle_alpha   90.00
_cell.angle_beta   90.00
_cell.angle_gamma   90.00
#
_symmetry.space_group_name_H-M   'P 1'
#
loop_
_entity.id
_entity.type
_entity.pdbx_description
1 polymer ?
#
loop_
_entity_poly.entity_id
_entity_poly.type
_entity_poly.pdbx_seq_one_letter_code
_entity_poly.pdbx_strand_id
1 'polypeptide(L)'
;MAWMDDARRRDVAFAVTQAAPTPSIRVRYTDYSRHVRAPTVAAANHKTRLPGESPTRMSNYVVAMEAAWLVRDVEESDDAIGVAVSEAGRRLNDQDLDYVEVEAGVTSCPACGEPLDAAFLAAETALVGLVLELTVFNADGEEHASRIAKSEVGGALRDVPLEVIEVVEEPEDEE
;
A
#
# COMPACT_ATOMS: atom_id res chain seq x y z
N MET A 1 -34.78 -58.49 -4.50
CA MET A 1 -34.48 -57.72 -5.72
C MET A 1 -34.31 -56.27 -5.27
N ALA A 2 -33.16 -55.84 -4.78
CA ALA A 2 -31.88 -55.61 -5.47
C ALA A 2 -31.91 -54.40 -6.43
N TRP A 3 -31.32 -53.32 -5.92
CA TRP A 3 -30.37 -52.39 -6.56
C TRP A 3 -30.84 -51.10 -7.30
N MET A 4 -30.08 -50.05 -6.97
CA MET A 4 -29.84 -48.73 -7.63
C MET A 4 -30.92 -47.65 -7.46
N ASP A 5 -30.66 -46.44 -6.94
CA ASP A 5 -29.40 -45.67 -6.75
C ASP A 5 -29.48 -44.80 -5.48
N ASP A 6 -28.56 -45.05 -4.52
CA ASP A 6 -28.32 -44.31 -3.29
C ASP A 6 -26.91 -43.69 -3.37
N ALA A 7 -26.75 -42.60 -4.14
CA ALA A 7 -25.43 -42.04 -4.44
C ALA A 7 -25.39 -40.51 -4.64
N ARG A 8 -26.23 -39.72 -3.95
CA ARG A 8 -26.10 -38.24 -3.92
C ARG A 8 -26.45 -37.60 -2.57
N ARG A 9 -26.22 -38.30 -1.46
CA ARG A 9 -26.40 -37.76 -0.11
C ARG A 9 -25.31 -38.26 0.84
N ARG A 10 -24.08 -37.85 0.58
CA ARG A 10 -22.93 -37.82 1.51
C ARG A 10 -21.77 -37.31 0.69
N ASP A 11 -21.34 -36.09 0.96
CA ASP A 11 -19.96 -35.59 0.84
C ASP A 11 -19.97 -34.08 1.17
N VAL A 12 -20.40 -33.77 2.40
CA VAL A 12 -19.99 -32.55 3.10
C VAL A 12 -19.19 -33.03 4.30
N ALA A 13 -18.07 -33.69 4.01
CA ALA A 13 -17.14 -34.19 5.01
C ALA A 13 -15.81 -33.45 4.81
N PHE A 14 -15.59 -32.49 5.70
CA PHE A 14 -14.30 -32.17 6.31
C PHE A 14 -13.06 -32.68 5.57
N ALA A 15 -12.45 -31.80 4.79
CA ALA A 15 -11.02 -31.86 4.50
C ALA A 15 -10.37 -30.61 5.11
N VAL A 16 -10.20 -30.61 6.44
CA VAL A 16 -9.15 -29.79 7.07
C VAL A 16 -7.84 -30.51 6.77
N THR A 17 -7.35 -30.32 5.54
CA THR A 17 -5.96 -30.65 5.21
C THR A 17 -5.10 -29.57 5.83
N GLN A 18 -4.08 -30.01 6.55
CA GLN A 18 -3.09 -29.22 7.27
C GLN A 18 -2.60 -28.06 6.39
N ALA A 19 -2.91 -26.82 6.79
CA ALA A 19 -2.23 -25.65 6.28
C ALA A 19 -0.76 -25.76 6.69
N ALA A 20 0.11 -26.02 5.73
CA ALA A 20 1.53 -25.80 5.88
C ALA A 20 1.76 -24.33 6.31
N PRO A 21 2.77 -24.02 7.15
CA PRO A 21 3.07 -22.65 7.49
C PRO A 21 3.33 -21.87 6.20
N THR A 22 2.48 -20.88 5.92
CA THR A 22 2.65 -19.98 4.79
C THR A 22 4.03 -19.35 4.90
N PRO A 23 4.91 -19.48 3.89
CA PRO A 23 6.10 -18.67 3.86
C PRO A 23 5.62 -17.21 3.84
N SER A 24 6.14 -16.38 4.74
CA SER A 24 5.96 -14.93 4.65
C SER A 24 6.58 -14.49 3.33
N ILE A 25 5.75 -14.41 2.28
CA ILE A 25 6.17 -14.01 0.95
C ILE A 25 6.45 -12.51 1.06
N ARG A 26 7.73 -12.17 1.08
CA ARG A 26 8.19 -10.79 0.95
C ARG A 26 8.03 -10.42 -0.52
N VAL A 27 6.96 -9.70 -0.84
CA VAL A 27 6.71 -9.13 -2.16
C VAL A 27 7.90 -8.21 -2.47
N ARG A 28 8.60 -8.49 -3.57
CA ARG A 28 9.67 -7.61 -4.07
C ARG A 28 9.04 -6.69 -5.10
N TYR A 29 8.71 -5.48 -4.69
CA TYR A 29 8.33 -4.40 -5.59
C TYR A 29 9.51 -4.10 -6.52
N THR A 30 9.26 -4.08 -7.83
CA THR A 30 10.25 -3.71 -8.82
C THR A 30 10.19 -2.21 -9.08
N ASP A 31 11.19 -1.51 -8.55
CA ASP A 31 11.87 -0.33 -9.11
C ASP A 31 10.95 0.78 -9.68
N TYR A 32 10.43 1.63 -8.77
CA TYR A 32 9.65 2.85 -9.07
C TYR A 32 10.52 4.06 -9.50
N SER A 33 11.84 3.90 -9.58
CA SER A 33 12.84 4.98 -9.54
C SER A 33 12.95 5.92 -10.77
N ARG A 34 11.99 5.98 -11.69
CA ARG A 34 12.21 6.64 -13.00
C ARG A 34 11.41 7.90 -13.32
N HIS A 35 10.49 8.38 -12.48
CA HIS A 35 9.59 9.46 -12.91
C HIS A 35 9.32 10.61 -11.93
N VAL A 36 10.13 10.83 -10.90
CA VAL A 36 9.86 11.91 -9.93
C VAL A 36 10.35 13.29 -10.46
N ARG A 37 9.43 14.27 -10.53
CA ARG A 37 9.72 15.70 -10.62
C ARG A 37 9.32 16.36 -9.29
N ALA A 38 10.25 17.10 -8.68
CA ALA A 38 10.09 17.75 -7.38
C ALA A 38 8.99 18.83 -7.33
N PRO A 39 8.27 18.95 -6.20
CA PRO A 39 7.72 20.20 -5.73
C PRO A 39 8.32 20.66 -4.39
N THR A 40 8.45 21.99 -4.27
CA THR A 40 8.88 22.75 -3.10
C THR A 40 7.72 22.96 -2.12
N VAL A 41 7.96 22.95 -0.79
CA VAL A 41 7.73 24.03 0.22
C VAL A 41 7.97 23.49 1.65
N ALA A 42 8.58 24.34 2.50
CA ALA A 42 9.10 24.09 3.84
C ALA A 42 8.11 24.29 5.02
N ALA A 43 8.41 23.69 6.18
CA ALA A 43 8.28 24.33 7.50
C ALA A 43 9.11 23.60 8.58
N ALA A 44 10.01 24.35 9.24
CA ALA A 44 10.98 23.89 10.22
C ALA A 44 10.44 23.85 11.66
N ASN A 45 10.98 22.95 12.50
CA ASN A 45 10.80 23.02 13.95
C ASN A 45 12.11 22.77 14.71
N HIS A 46 12.45 23.71 15.60
CA HIS A 46 13.75 23.78 16.29
C HIS A 46 13.58 23.34 17.76
N LYS A 47 14.30 22.30 18.20
CA LYS A 47 14.51 22.00 19.63
C LYS A 47 16.00 21.82 19.96
N THR A 48 16.39 22.42 21.07
CA THR A 48 17.76 22.70 21.54
C THR A 48 18.53 21.44 21.99
N ARG A 49 19.84 21.42 21.71
CA ARG A 49 20.75 20.24 21.68
C ARG A 49 21.69 20.14 22.90
N LEU A 50 22.12 18.92 23.25
CA LEU A 50 23.22 18.61 24.20
C LEU A 50 24.55 18.27 23.47
N PRO A 51 25.73 18.47 24.08
CA PRO A 51 27.02 18.38 23.38
C PRO A 51 27.58 16.94 23.38
N GLY A 52 27.76 16.34 22.19
CA GLY A 52 28.44 15.04 22.01
C GLY A 52 27.80 14.09 20.99
N GLU A 53 26.59 14.39 20.53
CA GLU A 53 25.91 13.62 19.49
C GLU A 53 26.35 14.12 18.11
N SER A 54 26.69 13.23 17.18
CA SER A 54 26.75 13.61 15.75
C SER A 54 25.37 14.18 15.36
N PRO A 55 25.24 15.26 14.57
CA PRO A 55 23.92 15.75 14.17
C PRO A 55 23.12 14.54 13.67
N THR A 56 21.98 14.23 14.31
CA THR A 56 20.93 13.46 13.65
C THR A 56 20.66 14.27 12.41
N ARG A 57 21.20 13.81 11.27
CA ARG A 57 21.06 14.54 10.03
C ARG A 57 19.60 14.36 9.67
N MET A 58 18.84 15.44 9.81
CA MET A 58 17.45 15.46 9.40
C MET A 58 17.48 15.44 7.87
N SER A 59 17.21 14.28 7.29
CA SER A 59 17.20 14.05 5.85
C SER A 59 15.77 14.01 5.34
N ASN A 60 15.61 14.12 4.03
CA ASN A 60 14.32 13.88 3.38
C ASN A 60 14.21 12.41 3.01
N TYR A 61 13.00 11.88 3.05
CA TYR A 61 12.74 10.48 2.74
C TYR A 61 11.52 10.37 1.84
N VAL A 62 11.61 9.59 0.78
CA VAL A 62 10.42 9.10 0.06
C VAL A 62 9.89 7.88 0.81
N VAL A 63 8.61 7.88 1.12
CA VAL A 63 7.91 6.76 1.75
C VAL A 63 6.86 6.24 0.79
N ALA A 64 6.93 4.95 0.48
CA ALA A 64 5.89 4.26 -0.26
C ALA A 64 5.06 3.38 0.69
N MET A 65 3.75 3.45 0.52
CA MET A 65 2.77 2.69 1.30
C MET A 65 1.83 1.93 0.38
N GLU A 66 1.41 0.75 0.78
CA GLU A 66 0.29 0.06 0.14
C GLU A 66 -1.01 0.29 0.91
N ALA A 67 -2.12 0.36 0.16
CA ALA A 67 -3.46 0.49 0.72
C ALA A 67 -4.42 -0.53 0.11
N ALA A 68 -5.22 -1.18 0.95
CA ALA A 68 -6.23 -2.14 0.52
C ALA A 68 -7.62 -1.48 0.40
N TRP A 69 -8.03 -1.13 -0.82
CA TRP A 69 -9.28 -0.40 -1.08
C TRP A 69 -10.40 -1.35 -1.51
N LEU A 70 -11.58 -1.22 -0.89
CA LEU A 70 -12.75 -2.02 -1.26
C LEU A 70 -13.72 -1.17 -2.09
N VAL A 71 -13.97 -1.59 -3.32
CA VAL A 71 -14.96 -0.98 -4.21
C VAL A 71 -16.15 -1.92 -4.37
N ARG A 72 -17.36 -1.38 -4.29
CA ARG A 72 -18.61 -2.14 -4.45
C ARG A 72 -19.32 -1.71 -5.72
N ASP A 73 -20.26 -2.54 -6.16
CA ASP A 73 -21.14 -2.25 -7.28
C ASP A 73 -20.36 -2.01 -8.59
N VAL A 74 -19.40 -2.89 -8.87
CA VAL A 74 -18.51 -2.83 -10.04
C VAL A 74 -18.57 -4.11 -10.87
N GLU A 75 -18.59 -3.97 -12.19
CA GLU A 75 -18.65 -5.09 -13.14
C GLU A 75 -17.26 -5.52 -13.63
N GLU A 76 -16.31 -4.58 -13.71
CA GLU A 76 -14.99 -4.79 -14.29
C GLU A 76 -13.88 -4.26 -13.36
N SER A 77 -12.71 -4.91 -13.39
CA SER A 77 -11.55 -4.55 -12.55
C SER A 77 -11.02 -3.14 -12.84
N ASP A 78 -10.97 -2.74 -14.11
CA ASP A 78 -10.44 -1.43 -14.52
C ASP A 78 -11.30 -0.27 -13.99
N ASP A 79 -12.62 -0.44 -13.96
CA ASP A 79 -13.55 0.54 -13.40
C ASP A 79 -13.33 0.67 -11.89
N ALA A 80 -13.14 -0.46 -11.20
CA ALA A 80 -12.84 -0.47 -9.77
C ALA A 80 -11.53 0.25 -9.44
N ILE A 81 -10.48 0.07 -10.26
CA ILE A 81 -9.21 0.78 -10.11
C ILE A 81 -9.41 2.28 -10.24
N GLY A 82 -10.14 2.73 -11.28
CA GLY A 82 -10.44 4.14 -11.49
C GLY A 82 -11.20 4.77 -10.32
N VAL A 83 -12.20 4.06 -9.78
CA VAL A 83 -12.94 4.48 -8.59
C VAL A 83 -12.03 4.56 -7.37
N ALA A 84 -11.21 3.55 -7.11
CA ALA A 84 -10.32 3.49 -5.96
C ALA A 84 -9.30 4.65 -5.96
N VAL A 85 -8.61 4.88 -7.08
CA VAL A 85 -7.64 5.99 -7.23
C VAL A 85 -8.33 7.33 -7.03
N SER A 86 -9.50 7.53 -7.66
CA SER A 86 -10.25 8.78 -7.57
C SER A 86 -10.76 9.07 -6.15
N GLU A 87 -11.29 8.06 -5.46
CA GLU A 87 -11.79 8.23 -4.09
C GLU A 87 -10.66 8.42 -3.08
N ALA A 88 -9.56 7.68 -3.20
CA ALA A 88 -8.38 7.85 -2.37
C ALA A 88 -7.80 9.25 -2.53
N GLY A 89 -7.55 9.67 -3.78
CA GLY A 89 -7.06 11.01 -4.09
C GLY A 89 -7.99 12.10 -3.57
N ARG A 90 -9.31 11.95 -3.73
CA ARG A 90 -10.27 12.91 -3.16
C ARG A 90 -10.17 13.01 -1.64
N ARG A 91 -10.07 11.88 -0.91
CA ARG A 91 -9.98 11.89 0.56
C ARG A 91 -8.68 12.51 1.06
N LEU A 92 -7.58 12.30 0.35
CA LEU A 92 -6.29 12.93 0.63
C LEU A 92 -6.37 14.45 0.41
N ASN A 93 -6.91 14.87 -0.74
CA ASN A 93 -7.10 16.27 -1.07
C ASN A 93 -8.04 16.99 -0.08
N ASP A 94 -9.08 16.32 0.40
CA ASP A 94 -10.01 16.83 1.44
C ASP A 94 -9.29 17.09 2.79
N GLN A 95 -8.04 16.64 2.96
CA GLN A 95 -7.18 16.84 4.13
C GLN A 95 -5.89 17.61 3.80
N ASP A 96 -5.85 18.34 2.67
CA ASP A 96 -4.68 19.10 2.21
C ASP A 96 -3.43 18.22 1.95
N LEU A 97 -3.64 16.96 1.52
CA LEU A 97 -2.60 15.98 1.18
C LEU A 97 -2.50 15.75 -0.35
N ASP A 98 -2.65 16.81 -1.16
CA ASP A 98 -2.61 16.72 -2.64
C ASP A 98 -1.22 16.42 -3.22
N TYR A 99 -0.19 16.43 -2.37
CA TYR A 99 1.17 16.01 -2.69
C TYR A 99 1.40 14.49 -2.59
N VAL A 100 0.43 13.73 -2.10
CA VAL A 100 0.52 12.26 -2.03
C VAL A 100 0.12 11.71 -3.40
N GLU A 101 1.06 11.02 -4.06
CA GLU A 101 0.80 10.35 -5.33
C GLU A 101 0.03 9.05 -5.07
N VAL A 102 -1.01 8.80 -5.87
CA VAL A 102 -1.88 7.63 -5.73
C VAL A 102 -1.89 6.87 -7.05
N GLU A 103 -1.46 5.61 -7.00
CA GLU A 103 -1.41 4.75 -8.18
C GLU A 103 -1.98 3.37 -7.89
N ALA A 104 -2.35 2.66 -8.95
CA ALA A 104 -2.72 1.26 -8.87
C ALA A 104 -1.47 0.41 -8.61
N GLY A 105 -1.48 -0.38 -7.54
CA GLY A 105 -0.36 -1.26 -7.23
C GLY A 105 -0.23 -2.38 -8.26
N VAL A 106 1.00 -2.79 -8.53
CA VAL A 106 1.25 -3.98 -9.36
C VAL A 106 1.55 -5.14 -8.45
N THR A 107 0.88 -6.26 -8.67
CA THR A 107 1.20 -7.51 -7.98
C THR A 107 1.32 -8.66 -8.97
N SER A 108 2.00 -9.71 -8.57
CA SER A 108 2.16 -10.91 -9.38
C SER A 108 1.31 -12.03 -8.79
N CYS A 109 0.65 -12.81 -9.64
CA CYS A 109 -0.11 -13.97 -9.21
C CYS A 109 0.79 -14.94 -8.43
N PRO A 110 0.50 -15.26 -7.16
CA PRO A 110 1.36 -16.12 -6.34
C PRO A 110 1.39 -17.58 -6.81
N ALA A 111 0.46 -17.98 -7.70
CA ALA A 111 0.38 -19.33 -8.23
C ALA A 111 1.23 -19.54 -9.50
N CYS A 112 1.21 -18.60 -10.45
CA CYS A 112 1.91 -18.74 -11.74
C CYS A 112 3.00 -17.69 -11.99
N GLY A 113 3.05 -16.60 -11.22
CA GLY A 113 4.02 -15.51 -11.37
C GLY A 113 3.71 -14.53 -12.50
N GLU A 114 2.56 -14.67 -13.17
CA GLU A 114 2.11 -13.69 -14.17
C GLU A 114 1.67 -12.39 -13.50
N PRO A 115 1.74 -11.23 -14.19
CA PRO A 115 1.17 -9.99 -13.70
C PRO A 115 -0.30 -10.20 -13.35
N LEU A 116 -0.67 -9.82 -12.13
CA LEU A 116 -2.05 -9.77 -11.68
C LEU A 116 -2.50 -8.31 -11.76
N ASP A 117 -3.74 -8.10 -12.17
CA ASP A 117 -4.35 -6.78 -12.10
C ASP A 117 -4.30 -6.27 -10.66
N ALA A 118 -4.21 -4.95 -10.50
CA ALA A 118 -4.25 -4.30 -9.20
C ALA A 118 -5.53 -4.59 -8.41
N ALA A 119 -6.55 -5.18 -9.06
CA ALA A 119 -7.86 -5.46 -8.50
C ALA A 119 -8.24 -6.94 -8.62
N PHE A 120 -8.85 -7.46 -7.56
CA PHE A 120 -9.51 -8.76 -7.54
C PHE A 120 -11.03 -8.58 -7.41
N LEU A 121 -11.79 -9.00 -8.42
CA LEU A 121 -13.25 -8.87 -8.46
C LEU A 121 -13.96 -10.17 -8.03
N ALA A 122 -14.89 -10.06 -7.09
CA ALA A 122 -15.77 -11.15 -6.70
C ALA A 122 -17.14 -10.60 -6.26
N ALA A 123 -18.23 -11.17 -6.79
CA ALA A 123 -19.60 -10.79 -6.44
C ALA A 123 -19.83 -9.26 -6.50
N GLU A 124 -19.52 -8.66 -7.66
CA GLU A 124 -19.67 -7.21 -7.91
C GLU A 124 -18.90 -6.31 -6.93
N THR A 125 -17.89 -6.87 -6.25
CA THR A 125 -17.05 -6.18 -5.28
C THR A 125 -15.58 -6.43 -5.61
N ALA A 126 -14.79 -5.37 -5.70
CA ALA A 126 -13.38 -5.44 -5.98
C ALA A 126 -12.53 -5.07 -4.77
N LEU A 127 -11.47 -5.86 -4.52
CA LEU A 127 -10.36 -5.47 -3.65
C LEU A 127 -9.25 -4.92 -4.53
N VAL A 128 -8.94 -3.64 -4.39
CA VAL A 128 -7.92 -2.91 -5.16
C VAL A 128 -6.71 -2.61 -4.28
N GLY A 129 -5.53 -3.04 -4.70
CA GLY A 129 -4.26 -2.61 -4.11
C GLY A 129 -3.84 -1.27 -4.70
N LEU A 130 -3.65 -0.27 -3.84
CA LEU A 130 -3.10 1.03 -4.22
C LEU A 130 -1.68 1.20 -3.68
N VAL A 131 -0.86 1.95 -4.39
CA VAL A 131 0.43 2.45 -3.92
C VAL A 131 0.29 3.95 -3.69
N LEU A 132 0.74 4.40 -2.52
CA LEU A 132 0.74 5.79 -2.08
C LEU A 132 2.19 6.20 -1.88
N GLU A 133 2.62 7.27 -2.54
CA GLU A 133 3.98 7.80 -2.42
C GLU A 133 3.95 9.24 -1.90
N LEU A 134 4.84 9.55 -0.95
CA LEU A 134 5.01 10.91 -0.44
C LEU A 134 6.44 11.15 0.05
N THR A 135 6.89 12.39 -0.05
CA THR A 135 8.14 12.85 0.53
C THR A 135 7.90 13.38 1.95
N VAL A 136 8.61 12.81 2.91
CA VAL A 136 8.70 13.30 4.29
C VAL A 136 9.97 14.12 4.45
N PHE A 137 9.79 15.41 4.76
CA PHE A 137 10.91 16.33 4.93
C PHE A 137 11.45 16.34 6.35
N ASN A 138 12.77 16.49 6.49
CA ASN A 138 13.47 16.68 7.77
C ASN A 138 13.18 15.60 8.83
N ALA A 139 13.20 14.32 8.44
CA ALA A 139 13.00 13.22 9.39
C ALA A 139 14.32 12.76 10.03
N ASP A 140 14.24 12.33 11.29
CA ASP A 140 15.38 11.76 12.04
C ASP A 140 15.57 10.26 11.71
N GLY A 141 15.67 9.93 10.42
CA GLY A 141 15.82 8.58 9.92
C GLY A 141 14.52 7.92 9.44
N GLU A 142 14.67 6.74 8.81
CA GLU A 142 13.59 5.99 8.16
C GLU A 142 12.39 5.67 9.08
N GLU A 143 12.65 5.35 10.35
CA GLU A 143 11.59 5.04 11.31
C GLU A 143 10.76 6.28 11.67
N HIS A 144 11.42 7.45 11.75
CA HIS A 144 10.73 8.71 11.96
C HIS A 144 9.89 9.07 10.73
N ALA A 145 10.47 8.94 9.53
CA ALA A 145 9.75 9.16 8.27
C ALA A 145 8.51 8.26 8.15
N SER A 146 8.65 6.98 8.44
CA SER A 146 7.55 6.01 8.45
C SER A 146 6.41 6.40 9.40
N ARG A 147 6.76 6.90 10.60
CA ARG A 147 5.78 7.33 11.59
C ARG A 147 5.02 8.58 11.14
N ILE A 148 5.70 9.53 10.50
CA ILE A 148 5.08 10.73 9.94
C ILE A 148 4.11 10.34 8.82
N ALA A 149 4.59 9.58 7.83
CA ALA A 149 3.77 9.13 6.70
C ALA A 149 2.50 8.38 7.15
N LYS A 150 2.63 7.41 8.07
CA LYS A 150 1.48 6.70 8.63
C LYS A 150 0.50 7.61 9.37
N SER A 151 1.01 8.63 10.07
CA SER A 151 0.16 9.57 10.81
C SER A 151 -0.64 10.49 9.87
N GLU A 152 -0.02 10.97 8.81
CA GLU A 152 -0.68 11.87 7.83
C GLU A 152 -1.68 11.09 6.98
N VAL A 153 -1.20 10.10 6.22
CA VAL A 153 -2.01 9.31 5.30
C VAL A 153 -3.08 8.51 6.04
N GLY A 154 -2.72 7.87 7.16
CA GLY A 154 -3.67 7.13 7.99
C GLY A 154 -4.73 8.01 8.65
N GLY A 155 -4.42 9.30 8.86
CA GLY A 155 -5.38 10.28 9.34
C GLY A 155 -6.50 10.57 8.33
N ALA A 156 -6.17 10.59 7.03
CA ALA A 156 -7.10 10.79 5.93
C ALA A 156 -7.83 9.50 5.51
N LEU A 157 -7.16 8.35 5.60
CA LEU A 157 -7.65 7.05 5.14
C LEU A 157 -7.98 6.08 6.31
N ARG A 158 -8.63 6.58 7.37
CA ARG A 158 -8.78 5.88 8.67
C ARG A 158 -9.33 4.45 8.61
N ASP A 159 -10.21 4.16 7.66
CA ASP A 159 -10.87 2.86 7.51
C ASP A 159 -10.23 1.97 6.43
N VAL A 160 -9.07 2.37 5.92
CA VAL A 160 -8.33 1.65 4.88
C VAL A 160 -7.11 0.98 5.53
N PRO A 161 -6.93 -0.34 5.37
CA PRO A 161 -5.69 -1.00 5.78
C PRO A 161 -4.50 -0.42 5.03
N LEU A 162 -3.45 -0.05 5.77
CA LEU A 162 -2.24 0.59 5.26
C LEU A 162 -0.99 -0.11 5.79
N GLU A 163 0.01 -0.29 4.92
CA GLU A 163 1.33 -0.81 5.27
C GLU A 163 2.44 0.00 4.59
N VAL A 164 3.55 0.26 5.29
CA VAL A 164 4.72 0.89 4.66
C VAL A 164 5.53 -0.20 4.00
N ILE A 165 5.78 -0.06 2.70
CA ILE A 165 6.48 -1.06 1.89
C ILE A 165 7.93 -0.66 1.60
N GLU A 166 8.21 0.65 1.53
CA GLU A 166 9.54 1.16 1.23
C GLU A 166 9.78 2.55 1.85
N VAL A 167 11.02 2.80 2.26
CA VAL A 167 11.50 4.10 2.74
C VAL A 167 12.89 4.31 2.17
N VAL A 168 13.07 5.40 1.42
CA VAL A 168 14.33 5.72 0.75
C VAL A 168 14.77 7.13 1.16
N GLU A 169 16.00 7.28 1.63
CA GLU A 169 16.58 8.61 1.86
C GLU A 169 16.81 9.30 0.51
N GLU A 170 16.27 10.50 0.35
CA GLU A 170 16.53 11.29 -0.84
C GLU A 170 17.99 11.77 -0.82
N PRO A 171 18.71 11.68 -1.95
CA PRO A 171 20.02 12.29 -2.04
C PRO A 171 19.89 13.79 -1.78
N GLU A 172 20.78 14.35 -0.95
CA GLU A 172 20.95 15.79 -0.89
C GLU A 172 21.37 16.26 -2.28
N ASP A 173 20.49 16.97 -3.00
CA ASP A 173 20.85 17.59 -4.28
C ASP A 173 22.02 18.56 -4.02
N GLU A 174 23.24 18.13 -4.32
CA GLU A 174 24.40 19.01 -4.42
C GLU A 174 24.23 19.87 -5.70
N GLU A 175 23.64 21.06 -5.57
CA GLU A 175 23.65 22.10 -6.62
C GLU A 175 25.07 22.49 -7.06
#